data_AF-A0A946AWJ9-F1
#
_entry.id   AF-A0A946AWJ9-F1
#
_cell.length_a   1.000
_cell.length_b   1.000
_cell.length_c   1.000
_cell.angle_alpha   90.00
_cell.angle_beta   90.00
_cell.angle_gamma   90.00
#
_symmetry.space_group_name_H-M   'P 1'
#
loop_
_entity.id
_entity.type
_entity.pdbx_description
1 polymer ?
#
loop_
_entity_poly.entity_id
_entity_poly.type
_entity_poly.pdbx_seq_one_letter_code
_entity_poly.pdbx_strand_id
1 'polypeptide(L)' 'YPLLCDVNREISLAYKAVKGPEDEYTSRITYVISEDGNILEAISQVDTKTHSGDICSRL' A
#
# COMPACT_ATOMS: atom_id res chain seq x y z
N TYR A 1 8.88 11.61 -4.92
CA TYR A 1 7.99 11.38 -3.75
C TYR A 1 8.83 10.77 -2.61
N PRO A 2 8.52 11.00 -1.34
CA PRO A 2 9.30 10.52 -0.19
C PRO A 2 9.14 9.00 0.04
N LEU A 3 10.20 8.32 0.45
CA LEU A 3 10.13 6.92 0.86
C LEU A 3 9.97 6.84 2.38
N LEU A 4 8.99 6.05 2.83
CA LEU A 4 8.83 5.73 4.25
C LEU A 4 9.79 4.60 4.64
N CYS A 5 10.36 4.69 5.84
CA CYS A 5 11.25 3.67 6.39
C CYS A 5 10.54 2.97 7.56
N ASP A 6 10.00 1.78 7.31
CA ASP A 6 9.21 1.00 8.28
C ASP A 6 10.07 -0.11 8.91
N VAL A 7 11.17 0.27 9.56
CA VAL A 7 12.16 -0.68 10.13
C VAL A 7 11.52 -1.64 11.14
N ASN A 8 10.62 -1.13 11.96
CA ASN A 8 9.91 -1.91 12.99
C ASN A 8 8.69 -2.66 12.45
N ARG A 9 8.36 -2.51 11.15
CA ARG A 9 7.20 -3.13 10.50
C ARG A 9 5.84 -2.71 11.07
N GLU A 10 5.78 -1.64 11.85
CA GLU A 10 4.57 -1.16 12.51
C GLU A 10 3.52 -0.75 11.47
N ILE A 11 3.95 -0.07 10.41
CA ILE A 11 3.06 0.37 9.33
C ILE A 11 2.60 -0.84 8.52
N SER A 12 3.53 -1.71 8.11
CA SER A 12 3.22 -2.89 7.30
C SER A 12 2.27 -3.84 8.00
N LEU A 13 2.38 -4.02 9.32
CA LEU A 13 1.46 -4.82 10.13
C LEU A 13 0.11 -4.13 10.28
N ALA A 14 0.08 -2.84 10.63
CA ALA A 14 -1.15 -2.09 10.81
C ALA A 14 -2.02 -2.06 9.55
N TYR A 15 -1.38 -1.95 8.38
CA TYR A 15 -2.05 -1.95 7.08
C TYR A 15 -2.28 -3.36 6.50
N LYS A 16 -1.86 -4.42 7.21
CA LYS A 16 -1.94 -5.82 6.75
C LYS A 16 -1.22 -6.06 5.42
N ALA A 17 -0.15 -5.32 5.18
CA ALA A 17 0.70 -5.48 4.02
C ALA A 17 1.71 -6.63 4.18
N VAL A 18 1.94 -7.05 5.42
CA VAL A 18 2.50 -8.37 5.77
C VAL A 18 1.42 -9.22 6.44
N LYS A 19 1.45 -10.53 6.22
CA LYS A 19 0.56 -11.53 6.82
C LYS A 19 1.03 -11.94 8.22
N GLY A 20 2.33 -11.87 8.48
CA GLY A 20 2.91 -12.26 9.76
C GLY A 20 4.38 -11.84 9.92
N PRO A 21 4.95 -12.01 11.13
CA PRO A 21 6.34 -11.67 11.43
C PRO A 21 7.36 -12.46 10.58
N GLU A 22 6.97 -13.60 10.04
CA GLU A 22 7.75 -14.45 9.14
C GLU A 22 7.90 -13.90 7.71
N ASP A 23 7.09 -12.91 7.31
CA ASP A 23 7.25 -12.29 5.99
C ASP A 23 8.54 -11.45 5.96
N GLU A 24 9.43 -11.73 5.02
CA GLU A 24 10.67 -10.94 4.87
C GLU A 24 10.40 -9.54 4.31
N TYR A 25 9.36 -9.40 3.47
CA TYR A 25 9.03 -8.17 2.77
C TYR A 25 7.52 -7.92 2.73
N THR A 26 7.16 -6.65 2.65
CA THR A 26 5.76 -6.23 2.47
C THR A 26 5.23 -6.64 1.10
N SER A 27 3.95 -6.98 1.04
CA SER A 27 3.25 -7.24 -0.22
C SER A 27 3.14 -5.96 -1.04
N ARG A 28 3.14 -6.09 -2.36
CA ARG A 28 2.88 -4.96 -3.25
C ARG A 28 1.40 -4.61 -3.18
N ILE A 29 1.07 -3.54 -2.47
CA ILE A 29 -0.30 -3.05 -2.25
C ILE A 29 -0.32 -1.54 -2.49
N THR A 30 -1.47 -1.01 -2.91
CA THR A 30 -1.72 0.43 -2.94
C THR A 30 -2.91 0.79 -2.09
N TYR A 31 -2.75 1.85 -1.30
CA TYR A 31 -3.82 2.48 -0.54
C TYR A 31 -4.10 3.86 -1.12
N VAL A 32 -5.37 4.14 -1.39
CA VAL A 32 -5.84 5.50 -1.70
C VAL A 32 -6.41 6.07 -0.42
N ILE A 33 -5.87 7.20 0.05
CA ILE A 33 -6.21 7.82 1.32
C ILE A 33 -6.76 9.22 1.04
N SER A 34 -7.94 9.54 1.59
CA SER A 34 -8.55 10.87 1.44
C SER A 34 -7.78 11.92 2.24
N GLU A 35 -8.06 13.20 1.98
CA GLU A 35 -7.46 14.32 2.72
C GLU A 35 -7.75 14.27 4.22
N ASP A 36 -8.88 13.67 4.62
CA ASP A 36 -9.26 13.45 6.03
C ASP A 36 -8.52 12.26 6.68
N GLY A 37 -7.66 11.56 5.94
CA GLY A 37 -6.92 10.40 6.44
C GLY A 37 -7.68 9.07 6.38
N ASN A 38 -8.83 9.01 5.70
CA ASN A 38 -9.62 7.78 5.56
C ASN A 38 -9.13 6.95 4.37
N ILE A 39 -9.02 5.63 4.53
CA ILE A 39 -8.72 4.72 3.42
C ILE A 39 -9.96 4.62 2.53
N LEU A 40 -9.83 5.03 1.27
CA LEU A 40 -10.87 4.93 0.24
C LEU A 40 -10.78 3.59 -0.50
N GLU A 41 -9.56 3.15 -0.82
CA GLU A 41 -9.31 1.90 -1.54
C GLU A 41 -8.08 1.18 -0.97
N ALA A 42 -8.13 -0.16 -0.94
CA ALA A 42 -7.00 -1.04 -0.66
C ALA A 42 -6.88 -2.06 -1.80
N ILE A 43 -5.88 -1.88 -2.66
CA ILE A 43 -5.71 -2.65 -3.91
C ILE A 43 -4.52 -3.60 -3.74
N SER A 44 -4.81 -4.87 -3.46
CA SER A 44 -3.80 -5.90 -3.19
C SER A 44 -3.30 -6.64 -4.43
N GLN A 45 -4.01 -6.54 -5.56
CA GLN A 45 -3.60 -7.11 -6.84
C GLN A 45 -3.07 -6.00 -7.75
N VAL A 46 -1.75 -5.88 -7.82
CA VAL A 46 -1.06 -4.80 -8.54
C VAL A 46 -0.40 -5.33 -9.81
N ASP A 47 -0.85 -4.85 -10.98
CA ASP A 47 -0.14 -5.02 -12.25
C ASP A 47 0.85 -3.87 -12.45
N THR A 48 2.14 -4.17 -12.34
CA THR A 48 3.20 -3.15 -12.47
C THR A 48 3.24 -2.41 -13.81
N LYS A 49 2.55 -2.91 -14.85
CA LYS A 49 2.54 -2.27 -16.17
C LYS A 49 1.46 -1.20 -16.31
N THR A 50 0.30 -1.39 -15.68
CA THR A 50 -0.89 -0.53 -15.90
C THR A 50 -1.34 0.21 -14.66
N HIS A 51 -0.96 -0.27 -13.47
CA HIS A 51 -1.57 0.14 -12.20
C HIS A 51 -1.54 1.64 -11.92
N SER A 52 -0.45 2.33 -12.24
CA SER A 52 -0.38 3.78 -12.05
C SER A 52 -1.36 4.53 -12.96
N GLY A 53 -1.53 4.09 -14.21
CA GLY A 53 -2.53 4.64 -15.13
C GLY A 53 -3.95 4.35 -14.66
N ASP A 54 -4.20 3.11 -14.21
CA ASP A 54 -5.50 2.68 -13.71
C ASP A 54 -5.93 3.51 -12.49
N ILE A 55 -5.03 3.80 -11.54
CA ILE A 55 -5.32 4.68 -10.39
C ILE A 55 -5.59 6.10 -10.85
N CYS A 56 -4.72 6.69 -11.67
CA CYS A 56 -4.87 8.08 -12.09
C CYS A 56 -6.14 8.32 -12.91
N SER A 57 -6.69 7.29 -13.58
CA SER A 57 -7.94 7.40 -14.33
C SER A 57 -9.21 7.47 -13.46
N ARG A 58 -9.10 7.21 -12.16
CA ARG A 58 -10.21 7.20 -11.19
C ARG A 58 -10.36 8.53 -10.45
N LEU A 59 -9.39 9.43 -10.61
CA LEU A 59 -9.40 10.80 -10.09
C LEU A 59 -10.16 11.73 -11.05
#